data_AF-A0A1V4W447-F1
#
_entry.id   AF-A0A1V4W447-F1
#
_cell.length_a   1.000
_cell.length_b   1.000
_cell.length_c   1.000
_cell.angle_alpha   90.00
_cell.angle_beta   90.00
_cell.angle_gamma   90.00
#
_symmetry.space_group_name_H-M   'P 1'
#
loop_
_entity.id
_entity.type
_entity.pdbx_description
1 polymer ?
#
loop_
_entity_poly.entity_id
_entity_poly.type
_entity_poly.pdbx_seq_one_letter_code
_entity_poly.pdbx_strand_id
1 'polypeptide(L)'
;MKIHFFQRYHSKENVDTANAMLLLSRLYSYSSAKFFTFLGKIFPENTAVELLFNLQERSKASIPDATITQASFKVVVETKLNGNFSLGQLGHHLQFWQ
;
A
#
# COMPACT_ATOMS: atom_id res chain seq x y z
N MET A 1 6.46 -13.07 -8.51
CA MET A 1 6.12 -11.63 -8.65
C MET A 1 6.87 -11.05 -9.86
N LYS A 2 6.18 -10.58 -10.90
CA LYS A 2 6.81 -9.73 -11.94
C LYS A 2 6.46 -8.27 -11.60
N ILE A 3 7.30 -7.62 -10.79
CA ILE A 3 7.24 -6.16 -10.68
C ILE A 3 7.63 -5.64 -12.06
N HIS A 4 6.70 -5.03 -12.77
CA HIS A 4 7.03 -4.40 -14.05
C HIS A 4 7.84 -3.13 -13.77
N PHE A 5 9.04 -3.07 -14.35
CA PHE A 5 9.96 -1.93 -14.25
C PHE A 5 9.41 -0.66 -14.92
N PHE A 6 8.35 -0.78 -15.72
CA PHE A 6 7.76 0.30 -16.49
C PHE A 6 6.28 0.49 -16.13
N GLN A 7 5.89 1.76 -15.99
CA GLN A 7 4.54 2.19 -15.66
C GLN A 7 3.56 1.76 -16.76
N ARG A 8 2.48 1.06 -16.38
CA ARG A 8 1.37 0.73 -17.29
C ARG A 8 0.11 1.56 -17.04
N TYR A 9 0.17 2.47 -16.07
CA TYR A 9 -1.01 3.20 -15.60
C TYR A 9 -1.03 4.62 -16.15
N HIS A 10 -2.23 5.08 -16.51
CA HIS A 10 -2.43 6.33 -17.24
C HIS A 10 -2.67 7.56 -16.34
N SER A 11 -3.01 7.39 -15.05
CA SER A 11 -3.16 8.51 -14.12
C SER A 11 -1.89 8.77 -13.32
N LYS A 12 -1.62 10.05 -13.02
CA LYS A 12 -0.44 10.48 -12.25
C LYS A 12 -0.40 9.84 -10.85
N GLU A 13 -1.53 9.73 -10.17
CA GLU A 13 -1.63 9.10 -8.83
C GLU A 13 -1.23 7.62 -8.86
N ASN A 14 -1.64 6.86 -9.88
CA ASN A 14 -1.23 5.46 -10.02
C ASN A 14 0.28 5.30 -10.24
N VAL A 15 0.88 6.25 -10.96
CA VAL A 15 2.33 6.30 -11.17
C VAL A 15 3.07 6.50 -9.85
N ASP A 16 2.61 7.44 -9.02
CA ASP A 16 3.21 7.72 -7.73
C ASP A 16 3.04 6.56 -6.75
N THR A 17 1.85 5.95 -6.69
CA THR A 17 1.61 4.72 -5.93
C THR A 17 2.56 3.61 -6.37
N ALA A 18 2.68 3.35 -7.68
CA ALA A 18 3.54 2.28 -8.19
C ALA A 18 5.02 2.51 -7.83
N ASN A 19 5.51 3.74 -7.93
CA ASN A 19 6.87 4.11 -7.55
C ASN A 19 7.12 3.96 -6.05
N ALA A 20 6.19 4.39 -5.21
CA ALA A 20 6.27 4.24 -3.76
C ALA A 20 6.30 2.76 -3.36
N MET A 21 5.42 1.94 -3.95
CA MET A 21 5.36 0.50 -3.69
C MET A 21 6.63 -0.22 -4.18
N LEU A 22 7.18 0.19 -5.33
CA LEU A 22 8.47 -0.31 -5.81
C LEU A 22 9.57 0.02 -4.80
N LEU A 23 9.66 1.26 -4.32
CA LEU A 23 10.65 1.67 -3.32
C LEU A 23 10.54 0.83 -2.04
N LEU A 24 9.34 0.65 -1.51
CA LEU A 24 9.10 -0.18 -0.32
C LEU A 24 9.49 -1.64 -0.56
N SER A 25 9.15 -2.20 -1.73
CA SER A 25 9.54 -3.57 -2.09
C SER A 25 11.06 -3.73 -2.19
N ARG A 26 11.77 -2.72 -2.71
CA ARG A 26 13.23 -2.70 -2.80
C ARG A 26 13.87 -2.55 -1.43
N LEU A 27 13.32 -1.71 -0.55
CA LEU A 27 13.79 -1.57 0.82
C LEU A 27 13.65 -2.89 1.60
N TYR A 28 12.49 -3.57 1.47
CA TYR A 28 12.27 -4.89 2.05
C TYR A 28 13.26 -5.92 1.49
N SER A 29 13.45 -5.97 0.17
CA SER A 29 14.39 -6.89 -0.49
C SER A 29 15.84 -6.65 -0.08
N TYR A 30 16.22 -5.39 0.17
CA TYR A 30 17.56 -5.01 0.61
C TYR A 30 17.80 -5.37 2.08
N SER A 31 16.82 -5.09 2.96
CA SER A 31 16.89 -5.47 4.37
C SER A 31 15.50 -5.44 5.00
N SER A 32 14.98 -6.63 5.29
CA SER A 32 13.72 -6.79 6.02
C SER A 32 13.76 -6.09 7.39
N ALA A 33 14.88 -6.20 8.13
CA ALA A 33 15.05 -5.54 9.43
C ALA A 33 14.94 -4.00 9.35
N LYS A 34 15.61 -3.37 8.39
CA LYS A 34 15.53 -1.91 8.19
C LYS A 34 14.12 -1.49 7.74
N PHE A 35 13.50 -2.29 6.89
CA PHE A 35 12.13 -2.06 6.44
C PHE A 35 11.13 -2.11 7.60
N PHE A 36 11.18 -3.14 8.44
CA PHE A 36 10.30 -3.24 9.62
C PHE A 36 10.60 -2.17 10.66
N THR A 37 11.86 -1.76 10.82
CA THR A 37 12.22 -0.62 11.66
C THR A 37 11.60 0.68 11.14
N PHE A 38 11.62 0.89 9.82
CA PHE A 38 10.97 2.03 9.17
C PHE A 38 9.46 2.00 9.38
N LEU A 39 8.81 0.85 9.15
CA LEU A 39 7.38 0.69 9.37
C LEU A 39 6.98 0.89 10.83
N GLY A 40 7.75 0.36 11.78
CA GLY A 40 7.53 0.56 13.21
C GLY A 40 7.63 2.02 13.67
N LYS A 41 8.29 2.90 12.89
CA LYS A 41 8.29 4.35 13.14
C LYS A 41 7.07 5.07 12.58
N ILE A 42 6.35 4.44 11.65
CA ILE A 42 5.14 5.00 11.01
C ILE A 42 3.89 4.53 11.75
N PHE A 43 3.89 3.28 12.22
CA PHE A 43 2.78 2.72 12.97
C PHE A 43 2.86 3.07 14.47
N PRO A 44 1.71 3.20 15.15
CA PRO A 44 1.69 3.28 16.60
C PRO A 44 2.29 2.01 17.25
N GLU A 45 2.85 2.16 18.45
CA GLU A 45 3.63 1.12 19.14
C GLU A 45 2.86 -0.23 19.26
N ASN A 46 3.58 -1.36 19.17
CA ASN A 46 3.15 -2.77 19.31
C ASN A 46 2.60 -3.54 18.09
N THR A 47 2.92 -3.14 16.86
CA THR A 47 2.52 -3.92 15.67
C THR A 47 3.64 -4.88 15.22
N ALA A 48 3.46 -6.20 15.35
CA ALA A 48 4.38 -7.22 14.82
C ALA A 48 4.09 -7.47 13.32
N VAL A 49 5.13 -7.54 12.46
CA VAL A 49 4.97 -7.40 11.00
C VAL A 49 5.67 -8.52 10.18
N GLU A 50 4.96 -9.20 9.26
CA GLU A 50 5.44 -10.12 8.19
C GLU A 50 4.66 -9.88 6.87
N LEU A 51 5.26 -9.35 5.79
CA LEU A 51 4.49 -8.68 4.71
C LEU A 51 4.44 -9.36 3.33
N LEU A 52 3.31 -9.15 2.65
CA LEU A 52 3.00 -9.39 1.24
C LEU A 52 2.54 -8.08 0.58
N PHE A 53 2.99 -7.77 -0.65
CA PHE A 53 2.61 -6.54 -1.37
C PHE A 53 1.69 -6.85 -2.56
N ASN A 54 0.53 -6.19 -2.62
CA ASN A 54 -0.43 -6.33 -3.72
C ASN A 54 -0.81 -4.95 -4.29
N LEU A 55 -0.96 -4.84 -5.61
CA LEU A 55 -1.41 -3.61 -6.28
C LEU A 55 -2.84 -3.79 -6.80
N GLN A 56 -3.68 -2.76 -6.64
CA GLN A 56 -5.02 -2.69 -7.23
C GLN A 56 -5.89 -3.93 -7.00
N GLU A 57 -5.94 -4.40 -5.75
CA GLU A 57 -6.77 -5.53 -5.37
C GLU A 57 -8.25 -5.12 -5.46
N ARG A 58 -8.97 -5.64 -6.46
CA ARG A 58 -10.36 -5.23 -6.73
C ARG A 58 -11.29 -5.72 -5.62
N SER A 59 -12.10 -4.82 -5.08
CA SER A 59 -13.29 -5.17 -4.28
C SER A 59 -14.57 -4.83 -5.04
N LYS A 60 -15.71 -5.34 -4.55
CA LYS A 60 -17.04 -5.02 -5.12
C LYS A 60 -17.46 -3.56 -4.92
N ALA A 61 -16.89 -2.86 -3.93
CA ALA A 61 -17.32 -1.51 -3.52
C ALA A 61 -16.32 -0.39 -3.89
N SER A 62 -15.02 -0.69 -3.89
CA SER A 62 -13.96 0.26 -4.24
C SER A 62 -12.67 -0.46 -4.67
N ILE A 63 -11.76 0.25 -5.34
CA ILE A 63 -10.43 -0.27 -5.70
C ILE A 63 -9.40 0.65 -5.04
N PRO A 64 -8.66 0.20 -4.01
CA PRO A 64 -7.54 0.96 -3.47
C PRO A 64 -6.37 0.97 -4.45
N ASP A 65 -5.54 2.00 -4.40
CA ASP A 65 -4.35 2.09 -5.25
C ASP A 65 -3.37 0.94 -4.98
N ALA A 66 -3.14 0.61 -3.69
CA ALA A 66 -2.32 -0.53 -3.30
C ALA A 66 -2.70 -1.09 -1.92
N THR A 67 -2.25 -2.31 -1.63
CA THR A 67 -2.39 -2.95 -0.32
C THR A 67 -1.08 -3.62 0.10
N ILE A 68 -0.76 -3.53 1.40
CA ILE A 68 0.33 -4.28 2.03
C ILE A 68 -0.31 -5.20 3.07
N THR A 69 -0.29 -6.50 2.84
CA THR A 69 -1.05 -7.48 3.64
C THR A 69 -0.14 -8.37 4.45
N GLN A 70 -0.62 -8.80 5.61
CA GLN A 70 -0.07 -9.89 6.40
C GLN A 70 -1.17 -10.69 7.08
N ALA A 71 -0.81 -11.79 7.74
CA ALA A 71 -1.80 -12.63 8.42
C ALA A 71 -2.60 -11.87 9.50
N SER A 72 -1.97 -10.93 10.22
CA SER A 72 -2.60 -10.22 11.34
C SER A 72 -3.09 -8.80 11.04
N PHE A 73 -2.69 -8.21 9.92
CA PHE A 73 -3.22 -6.91 9.48
C PHE A 73 -3.05 -6.72 7.98
N LYS A 74 -3.73 -5.72 7.44
CA LYS A 74 -3.46 -5.20 6.12
C LYS A 74 -3.31 -3.68 6.23
N VAL A 75 -2.65 -3.09 5.26
CA VAL A 75 -2.48 -1.65 5.09
C VAL A 75 -3.07 -1.34 3.73
N VAL A 76 -3.99 -0.38 3.70
CA VAL A 76 -4.53 0.12 2.45
C VAL A 76 -3.82 1.44 2.14
N VAL A 77 -3.34 1.57 0.91
CA VAL A 77 -2.61 2.73 0.42
C VAL A 77 -3.47 3.41 -0.64
N GLU A 78 -3.66 4.71 -0.46
CA GLU A 78 -4.37 5.61 -1.37
C GLU A 78 -3.52 6.87 -1.56
N THR A 79 -3.32 7.27 -2.81
CA THR A 79 -2.51 8.43 -3.18
C THR A 79 -3.40 9.55 -3.68
N LYS A 80 -3.27 10.74 -3.09
CA LYS A 80 -3.94 11.97 -3.54
C LYS A 80 -2.92 13.06 -3.82
N LEU A 81 -2.85 13.52 -5.07
CA LEU A 81 -1.89 14.56 -5.48
C LEU A 81 -2.26 15.96 -4.98
N ASN A 82 -3.56 16.25 -4.86
CA ASN A 82 -4.06 17.58 -4.53
C ASN A 82 -4.73 17.65 -3.15
N GLY A 83 -4.45 16.69 -2.26
CA GLY A 83 -4.98 16.71 -0.88
C GLY A 83 -6.49 16.48 -0.76
N ASN A 84 -7.17 16.08 -1.85
CA ASN A 84 -8.61 15.78 -1.84
C ASN A 84 -8.88 14.40 -1.21
N PHE A 85 -8.66 14.31 0.10
CA PHE A 85 -8.97 13.12 0.90
C PHE A 85 -10.46 13.07 1.23
N SER A 86 -11.11 11.96 0.91
CA SER A 86 -12.52 11.72 1.23
C SER A 86 -12.64 10.65 2.31
N LEU A 87 -13.22 11.01 3.46
CA LEU A 87 -13.53 10.04 4.52
C LEU A 87 -14.49 8.96 4.02
N GLY A 88 -15.42 9.29 3.12
CA GLY A 88 -16.31 8.31 2.50
C GLY A 88 -15.55 7.31 1.62
N GLN A 89 -14.55 7.79 0.85
CA GLN A 89 -13.68 6.92 0.06
C GLN A 89 -12.88 5.97 0.97
N LEU A 90 -12.30 6.49 2.05
CA LEU A 90 -11.62 5.66 3.04
C LEU A 90 -12.58 4.64 3.67
N GLY A 91 -13.79 5.05 4.06
CA GLY A 91 -14.82 4.15 4.56
C GLY A 91 -15.16 3.02 3.58
N HIS A 92 -15.25 3.30 2.29
CA HIS A 92 -15.48 2.27 1.26
C HIS A 92 -14.27 1.34 1.06
N HIS A 93 -13.04 1.86 1.18
CA HIS A 93 -11.86 1.00 1.24
C HIS A 93 -11.88 0.13 2.49
N LEU A 94 -12.43 0.64 3.60
CA LEU A 94 -12.58 -0.12 4.82
C LEU A 94 -13.71 -1.17 4.79
N GLN A 95 -14.69 -1.06 3.89
CA GLN A 95 -15.66 -2.14 3.70
C GLN A 95 -15.03 -3.41 3.12
N PHE A 96 -13.79 -3.33 2.62
CA PHE A 96 -12.99 -4.50 2.28
C PHE A 96 -12.75 -5.43 3.50
N TRP A 97 -12.86 -4.93 4.73
CA TRP A 97 -12.49 -5.66 5.96
C TRP A 97 -13.62 -6.52 6.58
N GLN A 98 -14.82 -6.55 6.00
CA GLN A 98 -15.94 -7.41 6.43
C GLN A 98 -16.03 -8.67 5.58
#